data_AF-A0A0F5FKW4-F1
#
_entry.id   AF-A0A0F5FKW4-F1
#
_cell.length_a   1.000
_cell.length_b   1.000
_cell.length_c   1.000
_cell.angle_alpha   90.00
_cell.angle_beta   90.00
_cell.angle_gamma   90.00
#
_symmetry.space_group_name_H-M   'P 1'
#
loop_
_entity.id
_entity.type
_entity.pdbx_description
1 polymer ?
#
loop_
_entity_poly.entity_id
_entity_poly.type
_entity_poly.pdbx_seq_one_letter_code
_entity_poly.pdbx_strand_id
1 'polypeptide(L)'
;MLSDAEREIVAASAAATGLTMAAFARQAMMIDQPVSARAKAHVVDRAAIAALNAIGSNLNQIAKIGNSSKTLNQQHLQALTVMFRRLSAIVKRIENPEVLVGAGRADQ
;
A
#
# COMPACT_ATOMS: atom_id res chain seq x y z
N MET A 1 -27.65 14.54 -27.32
CA MET A 1 -26.74 13.53 -27.90
C MET A 1 -25.33 14.10 -27.80
N LEU A 2 -24.35 13.32 -27.34
CA LEU A 2 -22.94 13.74 -27.34
C LEU A 2 -22.42 13.77 -28.78
N SER A 3 -21.66 14.81 -29.13
CA SER A 3 -20.89 14.85 -30.37
C SER A 3 -19.81 13.77 -30.39
N ASP A 4 -19.29 13.44 -31.58
CA ASP A 4 -18.26 12.41 -31.72
C ASP A 4 -16.96 12.79 -30.98
N ALA A 5 -16.61 14.08 -30.97
CA ALA A 5 -15.47 14.60 -30.21
C ALA A 5 -15.66 14.46 -28.69
N GLU A 6 -16.86 14.76 -28.17
CA GLU A 6 -17.16 14.57 -26.75
C GLU A 6 -17.17 13.09 -26.37
N ARG A 7 -17.66 12.22 -27.26
CA ARG A 7 -17.64 10.77 -27.05
C ARG A 7 -16.21 10.25 -26.92
N GLU A 8 -15.29 10.74 -27.75
CA GLU A 8 -13.89 10.34 -27.71
C GLU A 8 -13.19 10.78 -26.41
N ILE A 9 -13.47 12.00 -25.94
CA ILE A 9 -12.95 12.50 -24.65
C ILE A 9 -13.43 11.65 -23.48
N VAL A 10 -14.72 11.30 -23.46
CA VAL A 10 -15.29 10.46 -22.38
C VAL A 10 -14.73 9.03 -22.48
N ALA A 11 -14.52 8.50 -23.70
CA ALA A 11 -13.93 7.18 -23.90
C ALA A 11 -12.48 7.12 -23.39
N ALA A 12 -11.68 8.14 -23.70
CA ALA A 12 -10.31 8.27 -23.19
C ALA A 12 -10.29 8.38 -21.65
N SER A 13 -11.24 9.12 -21.07
CA SER A 13 -11.36 9.28 -19.61
C SER A 13 -11.80 7.99 -18.91
N ALA A 14 -12.71 7.23 -19.52
CA ALA A 14 -13.13 5.90 -19.04
C ALA A 14 -11.95 4.91 -19.10
N ALA A 15 -11.19 4.89 -20.20
CA ALA A 15 -9.99 4.07 -20.34
C ALA A 15 -8.92 4.44 -19.30
N ALA A 16 -8.67 5.73 -19.06
CA ALA A 16 -7.70 6.21 -18.07
C ALA A 16 -8.05 5.82 -16.62
N THR A 17 -9.33 5.51 -16.36
CA THR A 17 -9.82 5.05 -15.06
C THR A 17 -10.00 3.53 -14.99
N GLY A 18 -9.75 2.80 -16.09
CA GLY A 18 -9.96 1.35 -16.18
C GLY A 18 -11.43 0.94 -16.16
N LEU A 19 -12.35 1.86 -16.44
CA LEU A 19 -13.80 1.64 -16.41
C LEU A 19 -14.38 1.55 -17.81
N THR A 20 -15.50 0.85 -17.94
CA THR A 20 -16.31 0.93 -19.16
C THR A 20 -17.00 2.29 -19.25
N MET A 21 -17.28 2.75 -20.47
CA MET A 21 -17.98 4.03 -20.70
C MET A 21 -19.27 4.18 -19.87
N ALA A 22 -20.07 3.11 -19.76
CA ALA A 22 -21.30 3.11 -18.97
C ALA A 22 -21.03 3.16 -17.45
N ALA A 23 -19.97 2.52 -16.97
CA ALA A 23 -19.56 2.63 -15.57
C ALA A 23 -19.02 4.03 -15.24
N PHE A 24 -18.23 4.60 -16.14
CA PHE A 24 -17.70 5.96 -16.03
C PHE A 24 -18.81 7.02 -16.02
N ALA A 25 -19.79 6.92 -16.93
CA ALA A 25 -20.93 7.83 -16.97
C ALA A 25 -21.80 7.72 -15.70
N ARG A 26 -22.09 6.50 -15.23
CA ARG A 26 -22.82 6.30 -13.97
C ARG A 26 -22.08 6.91 -12.79
N GLN A 27 -20.76 6.78 -12.74
CA GLN A 27 -19.93 7.35 -11.68
C GLN A 27 -19.92 8.88 -11.73
N ALA A 28 -19.82 9.48 -12.93
CA ALA A 28 -19.89 10.92 -13.11
C ALA A 28 -21.25 11.51 -12.66
N MET A 29 -22.33 10.74 -12.78
CA MET A 29 -23.67 11.12 -12.31
C MET A 29 -23.90 10.93 -10.81
N MET A 30 -23.01 10.24 -10.08
CA MET A 30 -23.16 10.01 -8.63
C MET A 30 -22.55 11.13 -7.75
N ILE A 31 -22.24 12.30 -8.32
CA ILE A 31 -22.01 13.65 -7.72
C ILE A 31 -21.15 13.79 -6.44
N ASP A 32 -20.62 12.75 -5.78
CA ASP A 32 -19.89 12.94 -4.51
C ASP A 32 -18.56 12.19 -4.35
N GLN A 33 -17.94 11.72 -5.43
CA GLN A 33 -16.47 11.55 -5.39
C GLN A 33 -15.86 11.32 -6.77
N PRO A 34 -14.96 12.20 -7.26
CA PRO A 34 -13.97 11.78 -8.21
C PRO A 34 -13.08 10.74 -7.51
N VAL A 35 -13.30 9.46 -7.81
CA VAL A 35 -12.48 8.34 -7.27
C VAL A 35 -11.05 8.35 -7.85
N SER A 36 -10.69 9.34 -8.67
CA SER A 36 -9.42 9.38 -9.38
C SER A 36 -8.20 9.84 -8.58
N ALA A 37 -8.36 10.34 -7.34
CA ALA A 37 -7.23 10.69 -6.46
C ALA A 37 -7.12 9.80 -5.22
N ARG A 38 -8.25 9.40 -4.61
CA ARG A 38 -8.25 8.70 -3.31
C ARG A 38 -7.93 7.21 -3.43
N ALA A 39 -8.32 6.55 -4.52
CA ALA A 39 -7.99 5.15 -4.77
C ALA A 39 -6.50 4.95 -5.11
N LYS A 40 -5.85 5.97 -5.71
CA LYS A 40 -4.39 5.96 -5.95
C LYS A 40 -3.58 6.27 -4.69
N ALA A 41 -4.17 6.96 -3.71
CA ALA A 41 -3.52 7.28 -2.44
C ALA A 41 -3.41 6.06 -1.48
N HIS A 42 -4.23 5.02 -1.67
CA HIS A 42 -4.21 3.80 -0.87
C HIS A 42 -3.77 2.57 -1.66
N VAL A 43 -2.80 2.72 -2.56
CA VAL A 43 -2.06 1.55 -3.06
C VAL A 43 -1.19 1.05 -1.91
N VAL A 44 -1.78 0.24 -1.03
CA VAL A 44 -1.02 -0.48 -0.01
C VAL A 44 -0.05 -1.37 -0.76
N ASP A 45 1.25 -1.08 -0.61
CA ASP A 45 2.31 -1.80 -1.30
C ASP A 45 2.21 -3.30 -0.95
N ARG A 46 1.95 -4.14 -1.96
CA ARG A 46 1.87 -5.60 -1.79
C ARG A 46 3.16 -6.17 -1.21
N ALA A 47 4.31 -5.57 -1.52
CA ALA A 47 5.59 -5.96 -0.94
C ALA A 47 5.63 -5.62 0.56
N ALA A 48 5.08 -4.47 0.97
CA ALA A 48 4.96 -4.12 2.39
C ALA A 48 4.02 -5.07 3.15
N ILE A 49 2.88 -5.46 2.56
CA ILE A 49 1.97 -6.47 3.15
C ILE A 49 2.68 -7.82 3.30
N ALA A 50 3.39 -8.27 2.26
CA ALA A 50 4.12 -9.53 2.28
C ALA A 50 5.24 -9.52 3.35
N ALA A 51 5.97 -8.41 3.46
CA ALA A 51 7.00 -8.23 4.49
C ALA A 51 6.39 -8.25 5.90
N LEU A 52 5.23 -7.60 6.10
CA LEU A 52 4.53 -7.60 7.38
C LEU A 52 4.05 -9.01 7.76
N ASN A 53 3.50 -9.76 6.80
CA ASN A 53 3.07 -11.14 7.03
C ASN A 53 4.24 -12.07 7.39
N ALA A 54 5.39 -11.90 6.73
CA ALA A 54 6.60 -12.65 7.09
C ALA A 54 7.06 -12.31 8.52
N ILE A 55 6.97 -11.04 8.92
CA ILE A 55 7.30 -10.62 10.28
C ILE A 55 6.33 -11.25 11.31
N GLY A 56 5.01 -11.15 11.06
CA GLY A 56 4.01 -11.74 11.94
C GLY A 56 4.17 -13.26 12.11
N SER A 57 4.48 -13.97 11.03
CA SER A 57 4.70 -15.43 11.04
C SER A 57 5.85 -15.83 11.97
N ASN A 58 6.99 -15.14 11.88
CA ASN A 58 8.16 -15.45 12.72
C ASN A 58 7.90 -15.09 14.20
N LEU A 59 7.21 -13.98 14.50
CA LEU A 59 6.81 -13.66 15.87
C LEU A 59 5.90 -14.75 16.46
N ASN A 60 4.96 -15.26 15.66
CA ASN A 60 4.09 -16.35 16.07
C ASN A 60 4.87 -17.65 16.35
N GLN A 61 5.91 -17.94 15.56
CA GLN A 61 6.78 -19.09 15.81
C GLN A 61 7.56 -18.94 17.11
N ILE A 62 8.15 -17.78 17.37
CA ILE A 62 8.86 -17.50 18.63
C ILE A 62 7.91 -17.63 19.83
N ALA A 63 6.68 -17.11 19.71
CA ALA A 63 5.66 -17.23 20.74
C ALA A 63 5.25 -18.69 20.99
N LYS A 64 5.06 -19.49 19.93
CA LYS A 64 4.79 -20.93 20.05
C LYS A 64 5.92 -21.67 20.74
N ILE A 65 7.17 -21.38 20.36
CA ILE A 65 8.35 -21.97 21.01
C ILE A 65 8.35 -21.59 22.49
N GLY A 66 8.26 -20.30 22.83
CA GLY A 66 8.22 -19.84 24.22
C GLY A 66 7.08 -20.45 25.05
N ASN A 67 5.88 -20.61 24.46
CA ASN A 67 4.74 -21.25 25.11
C ASN A 67 4.97 -22.76 25.33
N SER A 68 5.60 -23.44 24.36
CA SER A 68 5.85 -24.88 24.42
C SER A 68 7.04 -25.25 25.33
N SER A 69 8.13 -24.49 25.29
CA SER A 69 9.35 -24.73 26.07
C SER A 69 9.32 -24.07 27.45
N LYS A 70 8.33 -23.19 27.70
CA LYS A 70 8.25 -22.27 28.85
C LYS A 70 9.51 -21.42 29.08
N THR A 71 10.42 -21.38 28.11
CA THR A 71 11.73 -20.76 28.23
C THR A 71 12.13 -20.17 26.88
N LEU A 72 12.40 -18.86 26.87
CA LEU A 72 12.99 -18.18 25.73
C LEU A 72 14.49 -18.08 25.94
N ASN A 73 15.27 -18.68 25.05
CA ASN A 73 16.73 -18.59 25.08
C ASN A 73 17.21 -17.29 24.41
N GLN A 74 18.51 -17.02 24.54
CA GLN A 74 19.12 -15.79 24.01
C GLN A 74 19.00 -15.65 22.48
N GLN A 75 18.97 -16.76 21.74
CA GLN A 75 18.80 -16.74 20.28
C GLN A 75 17.39 -16.27 19.90
N HIS A 76 16.35 -16.70 20.62
CA HIS A 76 14.98 -16.23 20.41
C HIS A 76 14.83 -14.73 20.71
N LEU A 77 15.48 -14.24 21.77
CA LEU A 77 15.47 -12.82 22.14
C LEU A 77 16.20 -11.94 21.10
N GLN A 78 17.32 -12.44 20.56
CA GLN A 78 18.03 -11.78 19.46
C GLN A 78 17.18 -11.72 18.19
N ALA A 79 16.52 -12.83 17.83
CA ALA A 79 15.59 -12.87 16.71
C ALA A 79 14.48 -11.83 16.91
N LEU A 80 13.82 -11.80 18.07
CA LEU A 80 12.77 -10.83 18.39
C LEU A 80 13.24 -9.38 18.22
N THR A 81 14.47 -9.09 18.66
CA THR A 81 15.09 -7.75 18.54
C THR A 81 15.30 -7.34 17.09
N VAL A 82 15.80 -8.25 16.25
CA VAL A 82 15.99 -8.00 14.81
C VAL A 82 14.64 -7.76 14.13
N MET A 83 13.62 -8.52 14.51
CA MET A 83 12.27 -8.37 13.97
C MET A 83 11.63 -7.04 14.36
N PHE A 84 11.76 -6.63 15.62
CA PHE A 84 11.30 -5.32 16.09
C PHE A 84 11.93 -4.18 15.30
N ARG A 85 13.26 -4.21 15.09
CA ARG A 85 13.97 -3.18 14.30
C ARG A 85 13.47 -3.11 12.86
N ARG A 86 13.22 -4.25 12.22
CA ARG A 86 12.68 -4.32 10.85
C ARG A 86 11.26 -3.74 10.79
N LEU A 87 10.39 -4.10 11.72
CA LEU A 87 9.03 -3.59 11.79
C LEU A 87 9.04 -2.07 12.02
N SER A 88 9.83 -1.57 12.98
CA SER A 88 9.97 -0.13 13.23
C SER A 88 10.49 0.64 12.02
N ALA A 89 11.42 0.07 11.24
CA ALA A 89 11.91 0.70 10.02
C ALA A 89 10.81 0.80 8.94
N ILE A 90 9.96 -0.23 8.81
CA ILE A 90 8.82 -0.22 7.88
C ILE A 90 7.78 0.82 8.34
N VAL A 91 7.43 0.84 9.63
CA VAL A 91 6.49 1.80 10.20
C VAL A 91 6.97 3.24 9.98
N LYS A 92 8.24 3.54 10.27
CA LYS A 92 8.82 4.87 10.04
C LYS A 92 8.79 5.30 8.57
N ARG A 93 8.93 4.36 7.62
CA ARG A 93 8.82 4.64 6.18
C ARG A 93 7.38 4.94 5.76
N ILE A 94 6.40 4.30 6.40
CA ILE A 94 4.98 4.58 6.16
C ILE A 94 4.57 5.92 6.77
N GLU A 95 5.09 6.25 7.96
CA GLU A 95 4.79 7.51 8.66
C GLU A 95 5.46 8.74 8.03
N ASN A 96 6.64 8.59 7.41
CA ASN A 96 7.38 9.69 6.75
C ASN A 96 7.66 9.40 5.27
N PRO A 97 6.67 9.55 4.37
CA PRO A 97 6.85 9.30 2.94
C PRO A 97 7.72 10.34 2.21
N GLU A 98 7.93 11.55 2.77
CA GLU A 98 8.62 12.67 2.10
C GLU A 98 10.13 12.48 1.88
N VAL A 99 10.77 11.56 2.62
CA VAL A 99 12.23 11.31 2.50
C VAL A 99 12.61 10.64 1.17
N LEU A 100 11.64 10.12 0.40
CA LEU A 100 11.89 9.46 -0.89
C LEU A 100 11.72 10.38 -2.11
N VAL A 101 11.11 11.56 -1.98
CA VAL A 101 10.88 12.47 -3.14
C VAL A 101 11.96 13.56 -3.24
N GLY A 102 12.69 13.84 -2.15
CA GLY A 102 13.71 14.90 -2.10
C GLY A 102 15.09 14.56 -2.67
N ALA A 103 15.39 13.30 -2.99
CA ALA A 103 16.72 12.88 -3.46
C ALA A 103 16.89 12.89 -5.00
N GLY A 104 15.88 13.31 -5.76
CA GLY A 104 15.88 13.23 -7.23
C GLY A 104 15.68 14.54 -7.99
N ARG A 105 15.74 15.71 -7.32
CA ARG A 105 15.48 17.02 -7.95
C ARG A 105 16.42 18.14 -7.50
N ALA A 106 17.69 17.82 -7.31
CA ALA A 106 18.72 18.84 -7.15
C ALA A 106 19.92 18.42 -8.00
N ASP A 107 19.74 18.44 -9.33
CA ASP A 107 20.80 18.42 -10.35
C ASP A 107 20.16 18.44 -11.77
N GLN A 108 19.42 19.52 -12.10
CA GLN A 108 19.21 20.01 -13.47
C GLN A 108 19.00 21.52 -13.44
#